data_AF-A9DUS2-F1
#
_entry.id   AF-A9DUS2-F1
#
_cell.length_a   1.000
_cell.length_b   1.000
_cell.length_c   1.000
_cell.angle_alpha   90.00
_cell.angle_beta   90.00
_cell.angle_gamma   90.00
#
_symmetry.space_group_name_H-M   'P 1'
#
loop_
_entity.id
_entity.type
_entity.pdbx_description
1 polymer ?
#
loop_
_entity_poly.entity_id
_entity_poly.type
_entity_poly.pdbx_seq_one_letter_code
_entity_poly.pdbx_strand_id
1 'polypeptide(L)'
;MKKLLLIIIIFFGIQQSNAQKKIYVSDKFEKLSKDHKIIAILPFQTTLKLKTEVKSYSKEQIDKLEQKEGIAVQQALESYFLNRKRKKKLKIEFQDINTTNRILTKENITSENIDIYAPQELCKILKVDAIINGSLTSRLLLSKEVDTSFDLITFLKGKSDYGKIIIKLSDKNTGKLLWRYEKTINRKSGKNTSAIIDKMMRKASRKFPYEEKL
;
A
#
# COMPACT_ATOMS: atom_id res chain seq x y z
N MET A 1 -19.32 35.23 -38.40
CA MET A 1 -19.72 34.88 -37.00
C MET A 1 -19.65 33.38 -36.71
N LYS A 2 -20.14 32.48 -37.58
CA LYS A 2 -20.07 31.02 -37.38
C LYS A 2 -18.64 30.44 -37.26
N LYS A 3 -17.65 31.03 -37.95
CA LYS A 3 -16.23 30.63 -37.85
C LYS A 3 -15.56 31.03 -36.52
N LEU A 4 -16.03 32.10 -35.86
CA LEU A 4 -15.49 32.55 -34.56
C LEU A 4 -16.01 31.66 -33.41
N LEU A 5 -17.26 31.21 -33.51
CA LEU A 5 -17.89 30.29 -32.55
C LEU A 5 -17.21 28.92 -32.51
N LEU A 6 -16.65 28.47 -33.63
CA LEU A 6 -15.97 27.19 -33.75
C LEU A 6 -14.58 27.18 -33.06
N ILE A 7 -13.92 28.34 -33.00
CA ILE A 7 -12.61 28.50 -32.34
C ILE A 7 -12.76 28.52 -30.81
N ILE A 8 -13.85 29.08 -30.29
CA ILE A 8 -14.14 29.14 -28.84
C ILE A 8 -14.45 27.74 -28.27
N ILE A 9 -15.10 26.87 -29.06
CA ILE A 9 -15.42 25.48 -28.65
C ILE A 9 -14.17 24.60 -28.60
N ILE A 10 -13.15 24.88 -29.42
CA ILE A 10 -11.88 24.13 -29.42
C ILE A 10 -11.00 24.53 -28.21
N PHE A 11 -11.06 25.78 -27.76
CA PHE A 11 -10.29 26.25 -26.60
C PHE A 11 -10.85 25.75 -25.24
N PHE A 12 -12.15 25.46 -25.16
CA PHE A 12 -12.77 24.91 -23.93
C PHE A 12 -12.66 23.37 -23.81
N GLY A 13 -12.25 22.68 -24.87
CA GLY A 13 -12.15 21.21 -24.90
C GLY A 13 -10.91 20.62 -24.22
N ILE A 14 -9.94 21.44 -23.82
CA ILE A 14 -8.69 20.99 -23.17
C ILE A 14 -8.75 21.30 -21.67
N GLN A 15 -9.88 21.01 -21.03
CA GLN A 15 -9.87 20.74 -19.59
C GLN A 15 -9.26 19.35 -19.42
N GLN A 16 -7.93 19.30 -19.38
CA GLN A 16 -7.19 18.08 -19.09
C GLN A 16 -7.78 17.50 -17.81
N SER A 17 -8.38 16.32 -17.95
CA SER A 17 -8.74 15.48 -16.83
C SER A 17 -7.49 15.30 -15.98
N ASN A 18 -7.42 16.04 -14.88
CA ASN A 18 -6.50 15.77 -13.79
C ASN A 18 -6.92 14.43 -13.22
N ALA A 19 -6.49 13.34 -13.86
CA ALA A 19 -6.47 12.02 -13.25
C ALA A 19 -5.65 12.18 -11.98
N GLN A 20 -6.34 12.29 -10.83
CA GLN A 20 -5.78 12.49 -9.50
C GLN A 20 -4.45 11.75 -9.43
N LYS A 21 -3.35 12.48 -9.20
CA LYS A 21 -2.01 11.89 -9.10
C LYS A 21 -2.05 10.87 -7.97
N LYS A 22 -2.23 9.59 -8.32
CA LYS A 22 -2.30 8.48 -7.38
C LYS A 22 -0.99 8.27 -6.63
N ILE A 23 0.10 8.85 -7.15
CA ILE A 23 1.44 8.83 -6.59
C ILE A 23 1.81 10.25 -6.16
N TYR A 24 2.16 10.39 -4.88
CA TYR A 24 2.83 11.56 -4.32
C TYR A 24 4.31 11.22 -4.08
N VAL A 25 5.19 12.17 -4.41
CA VAL A 25 6.63 12.10 -4.11
C VAL A 25 7.02 13.46 -3.53
N SER A 26 7.72 13.44 -2.39
CA SER A 26 8.24 14.65 -1.75
C SER A 26 9.31 15.31 -2.62
N ASP A 27 9.33 16.64 -2.66
CA ASP A 27 10.39 17.44 -3.28
C ASP A 27 11.74 17.24 -2.59
N LYS A 28 11.72 16.97 -1.28
CA LYS A 28 12.90 16.72 -0.44
C LYS A 28 13.32 15.26 -0.43
N PHE A 29 12.74 14.42 -1.28
CA PHE A 29 12.97 12.99 -1.28
C PHE A 29 14.45 12.65 -1.37
N GLU A 30 15.14 13.09 -2.43
CA GLU A 30 16.54 12.73 -2.70
C GLU A 30 17.48 13.15 -1.57
N LYS A 31 17.20 14.30 -0.94
CA LYS A 31 17.96 14.79 0.21
C LYS A 31 17.74 13.95 1.45
N LEU A 32 16.48 13.63 1.77
CA LEU A 32 16.13 12.92 3.00
C LEU A 32 16.48 11.43 2.93
N SER A 33 16.41 10.82 1.75
CA SER A 33 16.64 9.38 1.58
C SER A 33 18.10 9.01 1.27
N LYS A 34 18.99 10.00 1.15
CA LYS A 34 20.36 9.82 0.61
C LYS A 34 21.13 8.71 1.32
N ASP A 35 20.98 8.64 2.63
CA ASP A 35 21.74 7.74 3.49
C ASP A 35 20.91 6.54 3.98
N HIS A 36 19.69 6.35 3.46
CA HIS A 36 18.86 5.22 3.84
C HIS A 36 19.47 3.92 3.35
N LYS A 37 19.63 2.96 4.27
CA LYS A 37 20.17 1.63 3.99
C LYS A 37 19.14 0.55 4.26
N ILE A 38 18.40 0.65 5.36
CA ILE A 38 17.43 -0.37 5.77
C ILE A 38 16.03 0.21 5.98
N ILE A 39 15.03 -0.48 5.45
CA ILE A 39 13.62 -0.08 5.53
C ILE A 39 12.80 -1.19 6.16
N ALA A 40 11.94 -0.88 7.12
CA ALA A 40 10.96 -1.84 7.64
C ALA A 40 9.61 -1.68 6.93
N ILE A 41 8.87 -2.78 6.79
CA ILE A 41 7.49 -2.77 6.32
C ILE A 41 6.63 -3.12 7.52
N LEU A 42 5.72 -2.23 7.93
CA LEU A 42 4.81 -2.48 9.03
C LEU A 42 3.63 -3.35 8.58
N PRO A 43 2.97 -4.09 9.50
CA PRO A 43 1.65 -4.65 9.25
C PRO A 43 0.68 -3.57 8.77
N PHE A 44 -0.12 -3.87 7.74
CA PHE A 44 -1.04 -2.88 7.18
C PHE A 44 -2.32 -2.77 8.01
N GLN A 45 -2.73 -1.54 8.29
CA GLN A 45 -4.02 -1.28 8.94
C GLN A 45 -5.15 -1.71 8.01
N THR A 46 -5.88 -2.75 8.39
CA THR A 46 -6.89 -3.33 7.51
C THR A 46 -8.28 -3.12 8.06
N THR A 47 -9.23 -2.81 7.17
CA THR A 47 -10.64 -2.69 7.50
C THR A 47 -11.47 -3.51 6.52
N LEU A 48 -12.18 -4.49 7.04
CA LEU A 48 -13.06 -5.38 6.27
C LEU A 48 -14.51 -4.90 6.35
N LYS A 49 -15.06 -4.57 5.18
CA LYS A 49 -16.47 -4.17 4.97
C LYS A 49 -17.22 -5.29 4.25
N LEU A 50 -17.21 -6.49 4.83
CA LEU A 50 -17.81 -7.68 4.22
C LEU A 50 -19.32 -7.47 4.02
N LYS A 51 -19.82 -7.79 2.81
CA LYS A 51 -21.23 -7.61 2.44
C LYS A 51 -22.12 -8.80 2.84
N THR A 52 -21.54 -9.98 3.04
CA THR A 52 -22.27 -11.18 3.47
C THR A 52 -22.45 -11.10 4.99
N GLU A 53 -23.69 -11.24 5.42
CA GLU A 53 -24.28 -10.84 6.70
C GLU A 53 -23.30 -10.63 7.87
N VAL A 54 -23.44 -9.47 8.51
CA VAL A 54 -22.93 -9.10 9.84
C VAL A 54 -23.33 -10.11 10.94
N LYS A 55 -23.94 -11.25 10.59
CA LYS A 55 -24.38 -12.35 11.46
C LYS A 55 -23.44 -13.56 11.49
N SER A 56 -22.44 -13.69 10.60
CA SER A 56 -21.60 -14.91 10.54
C SER A 56 -20.26 -14.82 11.27
N TYR A 57 -19.79 -13.61 11.61
CA TYR A 57 -18.53 -13.42 12.31
C TYR A 57 -18.71 -12.55 13.55
N SER A 58 -18.14 -12.96 14.67
CA SER A 58 -17.98 -12.12 15.85
C SER A 58 -17.00 -10.97 15.55
N LYS A 59 -17.06 -9.91 16.36
CA LYS A 59 -16.11 -8.79 16.27
C LYS A 59 -14.66 -9.27 16.36
N GLU A 60 -14.37 -10.17 17.31
CA GLU A 60 -13.05 -10.78 17.47
C GLU A 60 -12.59 -11.57 16.23
N GLN A 61 -13.51 -12.27 15.55
CA GLN A 61 -13.18 -12.96 14.30
C GLN A 61 -12.85 -11.97 13.17
N ILE A 62 -13.60 -10.88 13.05
CA ILE A 62 -13.29 -9.81 12.08
C ILE A 62 -11.93 -9.19 12.37
N ASP A 63 -11.62 -8.90 13.63
CA ASP A 63 -10.35 -8.29 14.03
C ASP A 63 -9.17 -9.23 13.69
N LYS A 64 -9.31 -10.54 13.95
CA LYS A 64 -8.31 -11.55 13.54
C LYS A 64 -8.15 -11.62 12.02
N LEU A 65 -9.24 -11.51 11.26
CA LEU A 65 -9.19 -11.51 9.79
C LEU A 65 -8.51 -10.24 9.25
N GLU A 66 -8.80 -9.08 9.82
CA GLU A 66 -8.15 -7.80 9.49
C GLU A 66 -6.64 -7.86 9.75
N GLN A 67 -6.22 -8.39 10.91
CA GLN A 67 -4.81 -8.59 11.23
C GLN A 67 -4.12 -9.51 10.23
N LYS A 68 -4.74 -10.65 9.89
CA LYS A 68 -4.20 -11.59 8.88
C LYS A 68 -4.05 -10.97 7.50
N GLU A 69 -5.05 -10.22 7.03
CA GLU A 69 -4.98 -9.50 5.76
C GLU A 69 -3.88 -8.43 5.76
N GLY A 70 -3.70 -7.72 6.89
CA GLY A 70 -2.63 -6.76 7.08
C GLY A 70 -1.23 -7.37 6.97
N ILE A 71 -1.03 -8.55 7.58
CA ILE A 71 0.21 -9.33 7.47
C ILE A 71 0.39 -9.87 6.04
N ALA A 72 -0.67 -10.34 5.38
CA ALA A 72 -0.58 -10.82 4.00
C ALA A 72 -0.15 -9.71 3.03
N VAL A 73 -0.57 -8.46 3.25
CA VAL A 73 -0.09 -7.31 2.47
C VAL A 73 1.39 -7.03 2.75
N GLN A 74 1.81 -7.06 4.01
CA GLN A 74 3.20 -6.89 4.43
C GLN A 74 4.11 -7.92 3.74
N GLN A 75 3.76 -9.21 3.80
CA GLN A 75 4.44 -10.32 3.14
C GLN A 75 4.52 -10.17 1.62
N ALA A 76 3.41 -9.77 0.99
CA ALA A 76 3.37 -9.56 -0.45
C ALA A 76 4.28 -8.40 -0.89
N LEU A 77 4.39 -7.34 -0.09
CA LEU A 77 5.30 -6.24 -0.36
C LEU A 77 6.76 -6.65 -0.16
N GLU A 78 7.09 -7.34 0.93
CA GLU A 78 8.43 -7.88 1.15
C GLU A 78 8.86 -8.77 -0.02
N SER A 79 8.01 -9.73 -0.41
CA SER A 79 8.24 -10.61 -1.55
C SER A 79 8.46 -9.82 -2.85
N TYR A 80 7.68 -8.77 -3.10
CA TYR A 80 7.87 -7.90 -4.26
C TYR A 80 9.25 -7.24 -4.22
N PHE A 81 9.62 -6.62 -3.10
CA PHE A 81 10.88 -5.88 -2.98
C PHE A 81 12.12 -6.79 -3.01
N LEU A 82 12.09 -7.95 -2.36
CA LEU A 82 13.15 -8.96 -2.46
C LEU A 82 13.37 -9.41 -3.91
N ASN A 83 12.28 -9.61 -4.65
CA ASN A 83 12.35 -9.92 -6.09
C ASN A 83 12.96 -8.80 -6.92
N ARG A 84 12.71 -7.53 -6.58
CA ARG A 84 13.32 -6.36 -7.24
C ARG A 84 14.80 -6.23 -6.89
N LYS A 85 15.16 -6.46 -5.63
CA LYS A 85 16.54 -6.46 -5.15
C LYS A 85 17.38 -7.54 -5.84
N ARG A 86 16.87 -8.77 -5.94
CA ARG A 86 17.52 -9.88 -6.67
C ARG A 86 17.82 -9.52 -8.13
N LYS A 87 16.98 -8.68 -8.75
CA LYS A 87 17.18 -8.14 -10.10
C LYS A 87 18.12 -6.93 -10.15
N LYS A 88 18.83 -6.63 -9.06
CA LYS A 88 19.72 -5.46 -8.87
C LYS A 88 19.03 -4.12 -9.12
N LYS A 89 17.72 -4.02 -8.84
CA LYS A 89 16.94 -2.80 -9.07
C LYS A 89 16.75 -1.92 -7.85
N LEU A 90 17.27 -2.33 -6.68
CA LEU A 90 17.12 -1.62 -5.42
C LEU A 90 18.47 -1.59 -4.70
N LYS A 91 18.87 -0.40 -4.22
CA LYS A 91 20.11 -0.17 -3.45
C LYS A 91 19.94 -0.31 -1.94
N ILE A 92 18.71 -0.55 -1.47
CA ILE A 92 18.37 -0.61 -0.06
C ILE A 92 18.01 -2.03 0.37
N GLU A 93 18.17 -2.27 1.66
CA GLU A 93 17.81 -3.47 2.39
C GLU A 93 16.41 -3.34 2.98
N PHE A 94 15.75 -4.48 3.14
CA PHE A 94 14.50 -4.56 3.90
C PHE A 94 14.75 -5.37 5.16
N GLN A 95 14.29 -4.85 6.29
CA GLN A 95 14.21 -5.64 7.52
C GLN A 95 13.21 -6.77 7.30
N ASP A 96 13.60 -8.00 7.66
CA ASP A 96 12.71 -9.16 7.63
C ASP A 96 11.43 -8.86 8.44
N ILE A 97 10.28 -9.24 7.87
CA ILE A 97 8.98 -8.93 8.48
C ILE A 97 8.79 -9.65 9.83
N ASN A 98 9.38 -10.83 10.02
CA ASN A 98 9.27 -11.56 11.29
C ASN A 98 10.03 -10.79 12.38
N THR A 99 11.19 -10.23 12.04
CA THR A 99 11.97 -9.34 12.92
C THR A 99 11.19 -8.08 13.23
N THR A 100 10.59 -7.44 12.22
CA THR A 100 9.75 -6.25 12.40
C THR A 100 8.61 -6.54 13.38
N ASN A 101 7.83 -7.59 13.11
CA ASN A 101 6.66 -7.97 13.92
C ASN A 101 7.09 -8.36 15.34
N ARG A 102 8.18 -9.12 15.48
CA ARG A 102 8.73 -9.49 16.79
C ARG A 102 9.15 -8.26 17.62
N ILE A 103 9.78 -7.26 17.00
CA ILE A 103 10.15 -6.03 17.71
C ILE A 103 8.89 -5.28 18.16
N LEU A 104 7.91 -5.08 17.26
CA LEU A 104 6.65 -4.42 17.61
C LEU A 104 5.95 -5.14 18.78
N THR A 105 5.85 -6.48 18.73
CA THR A 105 5.25 -7.27 19.82
C THR A 105 6.00 -7.10 21.14
N LYS A 106 7.34 -7.09 21.13
CA LYS A 106 8.15 -6.89 22.34
C LYS A 106 7.92 -5.51 22.99
N GLU A 107 7.65 -4.50 22.17
CA GLU A 107 7.34 -3.14 22.62
C GLU A 107 5.85 -2.94 22.91
N ASN A 108 5.03 -4.00 22.87
CA ASN A 108 3.57 -3.96 23.04
C ASN A 108 2.86 -3.05 22.01
N ILE A 109 3.43 -2.95 20.81
CA ILE A 109 2.85 -2.22 19.69
C ILE A 109 2.00 -3.19 18.87
N THR A 110 0.71 -2.91 18.77
CA THR A 110 -0.31 -3.73 18.12
C THR A 110 -1.00 -2.95 17.01
N SER A 111 -1.87 -3.61 16.25
CA SER A 111 -2.67 -2.95 15.20
C SER A 111 -3.54 -1.81 15.73
N GLU A 112 -3.94 -1.87 17.00
CA GLU A 112 -4.86 -0.94 17.64
C GLU A 112 -4.18 0.34 18.15
N ASN A 113 -2.86 0.31 18.40
CA ASN A 113 -2.13 1.45 18.98
C ASN A 113 -0.97 1.98 18.11
N ILE A 114 -0.63 1.29 17.01
CA ILE A 114 0.52 1.65 16.17
C ILE A 114 0.41 3.05 15.55
N ASP A 115 -0.81 3.58 15.38
CA ASP A 115 -1.07 4.91 14.83
C ASP A 115 -0.86 6.05 15.82
N ILE A 116 -0.73 5.75 17.12
CA ILE A 116 -0.33 6.71 18.15
C ILE A 116 1.12 7.14 17.95
N TYR A 117 1.96 6.25 17.41
CA TYR A 117 3.38 6.50 17.21
C TYR A 117 3.62 7.28 15.92
N ALA A 118 4.45 8.32 16.01
CA ALA A 118 4.92 9.02 14.84
C ALA A 118 5.91 8.15 14.03
N PRO A 119 6.00 8.32 12.70
CA PRO A 119 6.88 7.49 11.87
C PRO A 119 8.33 7.42 12.33
N GLN A 120 8.89 8.55 12.77
CA GLN A 120 10.26 8.61 13.30
C GLN A 120 10.47 7.79 14.58
N GLU A 121 9.43 7.66 15.41
CA GLU A 121 9.49 6.88 16.66
C GLU A 121 9.51 5.38 16.32
N LEU A 122 8.63 4.95 15.42
CA LEU A 122 8.62 3.58 14.90
C LEU A 122 9.96 3.23 14.22
N CYS A 123 10.53 4.13 13.42
CA CYS A 123 11.86 3.90 12.83
C CYS A 123 12.95 3.71 13.90
N LYS A 124 12.93 4.47 15.00
CA LYS A 124 13.89 4.33 16.10
C LYS A 124 13.74 2.98 16.80
N ILE A 125 12.51 2.61 17.13
CA ILE A 125 12.17 1.33 17.77
C ILE A 125 12.64 0.14 16.91
N LEU A 126 12.34 0.19 15.61
CA LEU A 126 12.69 -0.86 14.64
C LEU A 126 14.15 -0.81 14.20
N LYS A 127 14.90 0.23 14.58
CA LYS A 127 16.29 0.48 14.19
C LYS A 127 16.47 0.53 12.66
N VAL A 128 15.57 1.24 11.98
CA VAL A 128 15.59 1.42 10.52
C VAL A 128 15.66 2.88 10.09
N ASP A 129 15.92 3.12 8.81
CA ASP A 129 16.07 4.46 8.21
C ASP A 129 14.76 5.01 7.63
N ALA A 130 13.84 4.11 7.28
CA ALA A 130 12.49 4.47 6.88
C ALA A 130 11.52 3.34 7.20
N ILE A 131 10.24 3.68 7.23
CA ILE A 131 9.15 2.71 7.32
C ILE A 131 8.25 2.80 6.12
N ILE A 132 7.80 1.64 5.65
CA ILE A 132 6.65 1.50 4.78
C ILE A 132 5.45 1.12 5.64
N ASN A 133 4.40 1.93 5.58
CA ASN A 133 3.14 1.65 6.25
C ASN A 133 1.96 1.96 5.33
N GLY A 134 0.75 1.68 5.78
CA GLY A 134 -0.40 1.89 4.93
C GLY A 134 -1.68 1.27 5.45
N SER A 135 -2.70 1.32 4.60
CA SER A 135 -4.02 0.83 4.92
C SER A 135 -4.62 0.02 3.77
N LEU A 136 -5.37 -1.02 4.11
CA LEU A 136 -6.22 -1.79 3.20
C LEU A 136 -7.68 -1.65 3.66
N THR A 137 -8.56 -1.17 2.81
CA THR A 137 -10.00 -1.32 3.00
C THR A 137 -10.52 -2.28 1.96
N SER A 138 -11.20 -3.35 2.36
CA SER A 138 -11.70 -4.35 1.41
C SER A 138 -13.10 -4.82 1.78
N ARG A 139 -13.90 -5.13 0.77
CA ARG A 139 -15.21 -5.80 0.93
C ARG A 139 -15.10 -7.32 0.80
N LEU A 140 -13.88 -7.81 0.61
CA LEU A 140 -13.52 -9.20 0.36
C LEU A 140 -12.28 -9.56 1.14
N LEU A 141 -12.18 -10.82 1.55
CA LEU A 141 -10.93 -11.43 1.97
C LEU A 141 -10.09 -11.69 0.71
N LEU A 142 -8.81 -11.32 0.75
CA LEU A 142 -7.92 -11.33 -0.43
C LEU A 142 -6.73 -12.27 -0.24
N SER A 143 -6.39 -12.57 1.01
CA SER A 143 -5.35 -13.51 1.39
C SER A 143 -5.77 -14.94 1.06
N LYS A 144 -4.81 -15.75 0.59
CA LYS A 144 -5.05 -17.16 0.25
C LYS A 144 -5.19 -18.06 1.48
N GLU A 145 -4.79 -17.57 2.65
CA GLU A 145 -4.82 -18.31 3.91
C GLU A 145 -6.24 -18.39 4.51
N VAL A 146 -7.20 -17.68 3.91
CA VAL A 146 -8.61 -17.73 4.27
C VAL A 146 -9.38 -18.23 3.05
N ASP A 147 -10.03 -19.39 3.14
CA ASP A 147 -10.70 -20.03 2.01
C ASP A 147 -11.90 -19.20 1.54
N THR A 148 -11.63 -18.34 0.56
CA THR A 148 -12.56 -17.31 0.05
C THR A 148 -12.62 -17.32 -1.47
N SER A 149 -12.01 -18.34 -2.07
CA SER A 149 -11.82 -18.47 -3.52
C SER A 149 -13.16 -18.50 -4.29
N PHE A 150 -14.18 -19.14 -3.74
CA PHE A 150 -15.52 -19.26 -4.31
C PHE A 150 -16.31 -17.93 -4.25
N ASP A 151 -16.31 -17.27 -3.10
CA ASP A 151 -17.01 -15.99 -2.87
C ASP A 151 -16.38 -14.85 -3.66
N LEU A 152 -15.04 -14.85 -3.75
CA LEU A 152 -14.30 -13.88 -4.54
C LEU A 152 -14.69 -13.97 -6.02
N ILE A 153 -14.73 -15.17 -6.61
CA ILE A 153 -15.09 -15.34 -8.03
C ILE A 153 -16.52 -14.84 -8.30
N THR A 154 -17.47 -15.18 -7.44
CA THR A 154 -18.89 -14.82 -7.61
C THR A 154 -19.13 -13.32 -7.39
N PHE A 155 -18.58 -12.73 -6.32
CA PHE A 155 -18.70 -11.30 -6.05
C PHE A 155 -17.98 -10.44 -7.10
N LEU A 156 -16.82 -10.90 -7.58
CA LEU A 156 -16.11 -10.22 -8.65
C LEU A 156 -16.87 -10.25 -9.96
N LYS A 157 -17.93 -11.06 -10.18
CA LYS A 157 -18.75 -10.98 -11.40
C LYS A 157 -19.53 -9.66 -11.54
N GLY A 158 -19.69 -8.86 -10.49
CA GLY A 158 -20.27 -7.51 -10.54
C GLY A 158 -19.32 -6.43 -11.13
N LYS A 159 -19.79 -5.20 -11.41
CA LYS A 159 -18.97 -4.11 -11.99
C LYS A 159 -18.27 -3.19 -10.97
N SER A 160 -18.36 -3.48 -9.68
CA SER A 160 -17.96 -2.51 -8.62
C SER A 160 -16.55 -2.70 -8.05
N ASP A 161 -15.92 -1.59 -7.65
CA ASP A 161 -14.64 -1.55 -6.92
C ASP A 161 -14.77 -2.21 -5.54
N TYR A 162 -13.92 -3.16 -5.20
CA TYR A 162 -14.09 -3.97 -3.98
C TYR A 162 -13.09 -3.64 -2.86
N GLY A 163 -12.17 -2.71 -3.09
CA GLY A 163 -11.28 -2.25 -2.03
C GLY A 163 -10.44 -1.05 -2.42
N LYS A 164 -9.57 -0.65 -1.51
CA LYS A 164 -8.62 0.45 -1.65
C LYS A 164 -7.39 0.13 -0.83
N ILE A 165 -6.21 0.34 -1.40
CA ILE A 165 -4.94 0.21 -0.70
C ILE A 165 -4.17 1.52 -0.81
N ILE A 166 -3.57 1.92 0.30
CA ILE A 166 -2.68 3.08 0.41
C ILE A 166 -1.36 2.57 0.96
N ILE A 167 -0.26 2.88 0.30
CA ILE A 167 1.11 2.64 0.77
C ILE A 167 1.78 3.99 0.97
N LYS A 168 2.48 4.15 2.07
CA LYS A 168 3.26 5.34 2.43
C LYS A 168 4.68 4.91 2.79
N LEU A 169 5.63 5.77 2.52
CA LEU A 169 7.02 5.67 2.93
C LEU A 169 7.36 6.94 3.71
N SER A 170 7.89 6.79 4.91
CA SER A 170 8.25 7.91 5.78
C SER A 170 9.69 7.80 6.28
N ASP A 171 10.34 8.95 6.42
CA ASP A 171 11.73 9.11 6.87
C ASP A 171 11.89 8.96 8.39
N LYS A 172 12.96 8.30 8.85
CA LYS A 172 13.33 8.20 10.27
C LYS A 172 13.65 9.55 10.91
N ASN A 173 14.38 10.43 10.22
CA ASN A 173 14.94 11.61 10.88
C ASN A 173 13.88 12.69 11.13
N THR A 174 13.01 12.89 10.14
CA THR A 174 12.02 13.96 10.15
C THR A 174 10.58 13.49 10.29
N GLY A 175 10.33 12.19 10.16
CA GLY A 175 8.97 11.64 10.10
C GLY A 175 8.21 11.95 8.81
N LYS A 176 8.81 12.71 7.89
CA LYS A 176 8.11 13.25 6.72
C LYS A 176 7.72 12.13 5.76
N LEU A 177 6.51 12.28 5.20
CA LEU A 177 6.05 11.45 4.10
C LEU A 177 6.91 11.72 2.86
N LEU A 178 7.68 10.71 2.48
CA LEU A 178 8.56 10.76 1.33
C LEU A 178 7.86 10.34 0.04
N TRP A 179 7.01 9.31 0.13
CA TRP A 179 6.30 8.77 -1.01
C TRP A 179 4.95 8.18 -0.57
N ARG A 180 3.91 8.36 -1.38
CA ARG A 180 2.61 7.73 -1.15
C ARG A 180 2.03 7.24 -2.47
N TYR A 181 1.45 6.06 -2.45
CA TYR A 181 0.68 5.53 -3.55
C TYR A 181 -0.68 5.03 -3.09
N GLU A 182 -1.70 5.35 -3.88
CA GLU A 182 -3.07 4.97 -3.63
C GLU A 182 -3.67 4.25 -4.83
N LYS A 183 -4.32 3.10 -4.59
CA LYS A 183 -4.95 2.33 -5.65
C LYS A 183 -6.29 1.74 -5.20
N THR A 184 -7.33 2.07 -5.95
CA THR A 184 -8.60 1.35 -5.89
C THR A 184 -8.43 -0.07 -6.43
N ILE A 185 -8.90 -1.05 -5.68
CA ILE A 185 -8.87 -2.47 -6.01
C ILE A 185 -10.18 -2.82 -6.72
N ASN A 186 -10.05 -3.27 -7.97
CA ASN A 186 -11.15 -3.66 -8.82
C ASN A 186 -10.78 -4.95 -9.56
N ARG A 187 -11.69 -5.49 -10.38
CA ARG A 187 -11.50 -6.81 -11.04
C ARG A 187 -10.21 -6.90 -11.86
N LYS A 188 -9.73 -5.76 -12.36
CA LYS A 188 -8.50 -5.68 -13.14
C LYS A 188 -7.26 -5.62 -12.24
N SER A 189 -7.38 -5.46 -10.93
CA SER A 189 -6.24 -5.37 -10.00
C SER A 189 -5.59 -6.73 -9.72
N GLY A 190 -6.36 -7.80 -9.57
CA GLY A 190 -5.83 -9.14 -9.30
C GLY A 190 -6.84 -10.02 -8.57
N LYS A 191 -6.53 -11.30 -8.42
CA LYS A 191 -7.40 -12.30 -7.76
C LYS A 191 -6.98 -12.63 -6.31
N ASN A 192 -5.91 -12.05 -5.79
CA ASN A 192 -5.43 -12.25 -4.42
C ASN A 192 -4.45 -11.14 -4.05
N THR A 193 -4.09 -11.05 -2.78
CA THR A 193 -3.20 -10.02 -2.23
C THR A 193 -1.89 -9.90 -3.02
N SER A 194 -1.15 -10.99 -3.23
CA SER A 194 0.13 -10.96 -3.96
C SER A 194 -0.03 -10.44 -5.39
N ALA A 195 -1.04 -10.90 -6.13
CA ALA A 195 -1.29 -10.45 -7.50
C ALA A 195 -1.67 -8.95 -7.57
N ILE A 196 -2.46 -8.49 -6.59
CA ILE A 196 -2.83 -7.07 -6.47
C ILE A 196 -1.60 -6.23 -6.19
N ILE A 197 -0.79 -6.61 -5.20
CA ILE A 197 0.45 -5.91 -4.83
C ILE A 197 1.43 -5.89 -6.00
N ASP A 198 1.70 -7.03 -6.63
CA ASP A 198 2.61 -7.11 -7.79
C ASP A 198 2.18 -6.17 -8.92
N LYS A 199 0.91 -6.22 -9.32
CA LYS A 199 0.40 -5.40 -10.42
C LYS A 199 0.42 -3.92 -10.06
N MET A 200 0.07 -3.62 -8.82
CA MET A 200 0.06 -2.27 -8.28
C MET A 200 1.48 -1.69 -8.24
N MET A 201 2.42 -2.43 -7.65
CA MET A 201 3.80 -2.02 -7.45
C MET A 201 4.59 -1.97 -8.76
N ARG A 202 4.31 -2.81 -9.77
CA ARG A 202 4.91 -2.63 -11.12
C ARG A 202 4.69 -1.24 -11.72
N LYS A 203 3.60 -0.56 -11.35
CA LYS A 203 3.32 0.83 -11.77
C LYS A 203 3.89 1.84 -10.80
N ALA A 204 3.77 1.57 -9.51
CA ALA A 204 4.22 2.46 -8.43
C ALA A 204 5.75 2.56 -8.35
N SER A 205 6.45 1.44 -8.60
CA SER A 205 7.89 1.29 -8.41
C SER A 205 8.71 2.14 -9.37
N ARG A 206 8.17 2.44 -10.56
CA ARG A 206 8.81 3.33 -11.53
C ARG A 206 9.06 4.74 -10.99
N LYS A 207 8.31 5.14 -9.96
CA LYS A 207 8.52 6.37 -9.19
C LYS A 207 8.87 6.06 -7.74
N PHE A 208 9.18 4.80 -7.44
CA PHE A 208 9.62 4.42 -6.12
C PHE A 208 11.09 4.74 -6.01
N PRO A 209 11.48 5.44 -4.96
CA PRO A 209 12.59 6.36 -5.17
C PRO A 209 13.96 5.72 -4.94
N TYR A 210 13.98 4.47 -4.45
CA TYR A 210 15.19 3.65 -4.33
C TYR A 210 15.44 2.76 -5.56
N GLU A 211 14.62 2.90 -6.60
CA GLU A 211 14.81 2.20 -7.86
C GLU A 211 15.95 2.88 -8.65
N GLU A 212 16.93 2.09 -9.09
CA GLU A 212 17.98 2.61 -9.96
C GLU A 212 17.37 3.13 -11.26
N LYS A 213 17.63 4.41 -11.57
CA LYS A 213 17.37 4.97 -12.89
C LYS A 213 18.48 4.41 -13.79
N LEU A 214 18.11 3.43 -14.63
CA LEU A 214 18.93 3.02 -15.77
C LEU A 214 19.10 4.20 -16.72
#